data_AF-A0A9E3A1Q1-F1
#
_entry.id   AF-A0A9E3A1Q1-F1
#
_cell.length_a   1.000
_cell.length_b   1.000
_cell.length_c   1.000
_cell.angle_alpha   90.00
_cell.angle_beta   90.00
_cell.angle_gamma   90.00
#
_symmetry.space_group_name_H-M   'P 1'
#
loop_
_entity.id
_entity.type
_entity.pdbx_description
1 polymer ?
#
loop_
_entity_poly.entity_id
_entity_poly.type
_entity_poly.pdbx_seq_one_letter_code
_entity_poly.pdbx_strand_id
1 'polypeptide(L)'
;MTPGAKPALTPEQAYQKRQKDRAEADKKAADDAADAQRKQQACEQARMQVIRFEAGGRIAGVDSKGERYFLDDNQIAQEKAKAQASVNEWCK
;
A
#
# COMPACT_ATOMS: atom_id res chain seq x y z
N MET A 1 50.35 -15.25 18.75
CA MET A 1 49.53 -14.06 18.44
C MET A 1 49.22 -13.98 16.94
N THR A 2 48.56 -14.96 16.30
CA THR A 2 48.12 -14.84 14.90
C THR A 2 46.59 -14.76 14.83
N PRO A 3 46.02 -13.62 14.43
CA PRO A 3 44.57 -13.48 14.29
C PRO A 3 44.14 -13.92 12.88
N GLY A 4 43.02 -14.63 12.80
CA GLY A 4 42.16 -14.59 11.61
C GLY A 4 42.38 -15.67 10.54
N ALA A 5 41.45 -16.63 10.51
CA ALA A 5 40.84 -17.10 9.27
C ALA A 5 39.49 -17.71 9.64
N LYS A 6 38.39 -17.01 9.32
CA LYS A 6 37.06 -17.62 9.36
C LYS A 6 37.10 -18.84 8.41
N PRO A 7 36.64 -20.04 8.81
CA PRO A 7 36.70 -21.20 7.93
C PRO A 7 35.94 -20.89 6.64
N ALA A 8 36.56 -21.15 5.49
CA ALA A 8 35.91 -21.02 4.19
C ALA A 8 34.69 -21.95 4.16
N LEU A 9 33.53 -21.43 3.74
CA LEU A 9 32.30 -22.20 3.63
C LEU A 9 32.53 -23.42 2.73
N THR A 10 32.03 -24.59 3.13
CA THR A 10 32.06 -25.77 2.26
C THR A 10 31.23 -25.50 0.99
N PRO A 11 31.48 -26.20 -0.14
CA PRO A 11 30.71 -26.00 -1.37
C PRO A 11 29.19 -26.12 -1.17
N GLU A 12 28.76 -27.01 -0.29
CA GLU A 12 27.36 -27.21 0.09
C GLU A 12 26.81 -26.03 0.90
N GLN A 13 27.57 -25.53 1.88
CA GLN A 13 27.19 -24.33 2.64
C GLN A 13 27.13 -23.08 1.76
N ALA A 14 28.04 -22.95 0.79
CA ALA A 14 28.03 -21.87 -0.20
C ALA A 14 26.82 -21.97 -1.14
N TYR A 15 26.44 -23.18 -1.56
CA TYR A 15 25.22 -23.40 -2.34
C TYR A 15 23.96 -23.06 -1.54
N GLN A 16 23.83 -23.56 -0.31
CA GLN A 16 22.70 -23.23 0.56
C GLN A 16 22.60 -21.72 0.82
N LYS A 17 23.73 -21.04 1.03
CA LYS A 17 23.76 -19.59 1.20
C LYS A 17 23.23 -18.87 -0.04
N ARG A 18 23.69 -19.24 -1.25
CA ARG A 18 23.18 -18.66 -2.50
C ARG A 18 21.68 -18.88 -2.70
N GLN A 19 21.17 -20.07 -2.35
CA GLN A 19 19.74 -20.37 -2.45
C GLN A 19 18.91 -19.51 -1.49
N LYS A 20 19.39 -19.32 -0.25
CA LYS A 20 18.74 -18.44 0.74
C LYS A 20 18.77 -16.98 0.31
N ASP A 21 19.93 -16.48 -0.12
CA ASP A 21 20.10 -15.11 -0.61
C ASP A 21 19.16 -14.84 -1.81
N ARG A 22 19.01 -15.82 -2.73
CA ARG A 22 18.07 -15.71 -3.85
C ARG A 22 16.61 -15.72 -3.39
N ALA A 23 16.23 -16.62 -2.48
CA ALA A 23 14.85 -16.66 -1.96
C ALA A 23 14.48 -15.37 -1.21
N GLU A 24 15.43 -14.79 -0.47
CA GLU A 24 15.23 -13.51 0.21
C GLU A 24 15.12 -12.34 -0.76
N ALA A 25 15.95 -12.33 -1.81
CA ALA A 25 15.86 -11.34 -2.88
C ALA A 25 14.54 -11.43 -3.65
N ASP A 26 14.11 -12.65 -4.00
CA ASP A 26 12.83 -12.90 -4.70
C ASP A 26 11.65 -12.47 -3.82
N LYS A 27 11.68 -12.80 -2.52
CA LYS A 27 10.65 -12.35 -1.56
C LYS A 27 10.61 -10.83 -1.46
N LYS A 28 11.77 -10.18 -1.32
CA LYS A 28 11.86 -8.72 -1.25
C LYS A 28 11.32 -8.06 -2.53
N ALA A 29 11.67 -8.61 -3.70
CA ALA A 29 11.16 -8.11 -4.97
C ALA A 29 9.63 -8.27 -5.08
N ALA A 30 9.08 -9.38 -4.61
CA ALA A 30 7.64 -9.61 -4.58
C ALA A 30 6.91 -8.65 -3.61
N ASP A 31 7.46 -8.44 -2.41
CA ASP A 31 6.93 -7.49 -1.43
C ASP A 31 6.97 -6.06 -1.98
N ASP A 32 8.11 -5.63 -2.54
CA ASP A 32 8.27 -4.30 -3.15
C ASP A 32 7.28 -4.09 -4.33
N ALA A 33 7.06 -5.11 -5.15
CA ALA A 33 6.08 -5.07 -6.25
C ALA A 33 4.63 -4.99 -5.74
N ALA A 34 4.29 -5.78 -4.72
CA ALA A 34 2.97 -5.76 -4.10
C ALA A 34 2.71 -4.40 -3.44
N ASP A 35 3.72 -3.80 -2.81
CA ASP A 35 3.62 -2.47 -2.20
C ASP A 35 3.38 -1.38 -3.25
N ALA A 36 4.11 -1.44 -4.37
CA ALA A 36 3.90 -0.54 -5.50
C ALA A 36 2.48 -0.66 -6.06
N GLN A 37 1.97 -1.88 -6.24
CA GLN A 37 0.62 -2.11 -6.72
C GLN A 37 -0.43 -1.58 -5.73
N ARG A 38 -0.25 -1.81 -4.42
CA ARG A 38 -1.18 -1.27 -3.40
C ARG A 38 -1.21 0.25 -3.41
N LYS A 39 -0.05 0.92 -3.58
CA LYS A 39 0.02 2.38 -3.70
C LYS A 39 -0.70 2.89 -4.94
N GLN A 40 -0.50 2.25 -6.10
CA GLN A 40 -1.20 2.62 -7.33
C GLN A 40 -2.71 2.49 -7.18
N GLN A 41 -3.19 1.35 -6.66
CA GLN A 41 -4.62 1.15 -6.40
C GLN A 41 -5.17 2.17 -5.41
N ALA A 42 -4.46 2.46 -4.32
CA ALA A 42 -4.88 3.47 -3.35
C ALA A 42 -4.99 4.86 -4.00
N CYS A 43 -4.03 5.23 -4.85
CA CYS A 43 -4.07 6.48 -5.60
C CYS A 43 -5.29 6.56 -6.53
N GLU A 44 -5.54 5.52 -7.33
CA GLU A 44 -6.70 5.45 -8.23
C GLU A 44 -8.02 5.57 -7.46
N GLN A 45 -8.16 4.83 -6.36
CA GLN A 45 -9.35 4.89 -5.52
C GLN A 45 -9.55 6.28 -4.89
N ALA A 46 -8.48 6.92 -4.43
CA ALA A 46 -8.56 8.27 -3.88
C ALA A 46 -9.00 9.29 -4.94
N ARG A 47 -8.47 9.21 -6.17
CA ARG A 47 -8.89 10.06 -7.29
C ARG A 47 -10.37 9.86 -7.63
N MET A 48 -10.82 8.61 -7.69
CA MET A 48 -12.22 8.28 -7.96
C MET A 48 -13.16 8.82 -6.87
N GLN A 49 -12.74 8.81 -5.61
CA GLN A 49 -13.51 9.42 -4.51
C GLN A 49 -13.63 10.93 -4.66
N VAL A 50 -12.56 11.63 -5.01
CA VAL A 50 -12.62 13.08 -5.28
C VAL A 50 -13.61 13.36 -6.42
N ILE A 51 -13.50 12.64 -7.54
CA ILE A 51 -14.43 12.79 -8.67
C ILE A 51 -15.87 12.53 -8.25
N ARG A 52 -16.13 11.51 -7.42
CA ARG A 52 -17.47 11.20 -6.91
C ARG A 52 -18.06 12.38 -6.12
N PHE A 53 -17.29 12.99 -5.23
CA PHE A 53 -17.76 14.13 -4.44
C PHE A 53 -17.87 15.42 -5.27
N GLU A 54 -17.06 15.57 -6.32
CA GLU A 54 -17.09 16.72 -7.24
C GLU A 54 -18.20 16.65 -8.26
N ALA A 55 -18.56 15.46 -8.74
CA ALA A 55 -19.70 15.25 -9.62
C ALA A 55 -21.03 15.67 -8.95
N GLY A 56 -21.07 15.69 -7.61
CA GLY A 56 -22.23 16.10 -6.83
C GLY A 56 -23.35 15.05 -6.84
N GLY A 57 -24.55 15.48 -6.42
CA GLY A 57 -25.73 14.62 -6.31
C GLY A 57 -25.89 13.95 -4.95
N ARG A 58 -26.86 13.02 -4.86
CA ARG A 58 -27.18 12.32 -3.61
C ARG A 58 -26.18 11.19 -3.35
N ILE A 59 -25.38 11.35 -2.30
CA ILE A 59 -24.44 10.34 -1.85
C ILE A 59 -25.03 9.64 -0.63
N ALA A 60 -25.20 8.32 -0.73
CA ALA A 60 -25.65 7.51 0.39
C ALA A 60 -24.44 6.96 1.18
N GLY A 61 -24.50 7.10 2.49
CA GLY A 61 -23.68 6.40 3.46
C GLY A 61 -24.47 5.27 4.13
N VAL A 62 -23.76 4.44 4.89
CA VAL A 62 -24.37 3.42 5.77
C VAL A 62 -23.89 3.72 7.17
N ASP A 63 -24.80 3.81 8.13
CA ASP A 63 -24.45 4.09 9.52
C ASP A 63 -24.03 2.81 10.26
N SER A 64 -23.71 2.93 11.55
CA SER A 64 -23.30 1.80 12.39
C SER A 64 -24.40 0.76 12.61
N LYS A 65 -25.66 1.08 12.31
CA LYS A 65 -26.81 0.17 12.40
C LYS A 65 -27.08 -0.53 11.06
N GLY A 66 -26.35 -0.18 10.02
CA GLY A 66 -26.59 -0.69 8.66
C GLY A 66 -27.66 0.07 7.90
N GLU A 67 -28.16 1.19 8.44
CA GLU A 67 -29.18 2.00 7.79
C GLU A 67 -28.54 2.94 6.78
N ARG A 68 -29.21 3.11 5.62
CA ARG A 68 -28.75 4.04 4.59
C ARG A 68 -29.17 5.45 4.96
N TYR A 69 -28.23 6.38 4.96
CA TYR A 69 -28.49 7.82 5.11
C TYR A 69 -27.89 8.58 3.93
N PHE A 70 -28.39 9.78 3.65
CA PHE A 70 -27.79 10.65 2.66
C PHE A 70 -26.84 11.63 3.34
N LEU A 71 -25.67 11.84 2.74
CA LEU A 71 -24.73 12.82 3.23
C LEU A 71 -25.28 14.23 2.95
N ASP A 72 -25.18 15.10 3.95
CA ASP A 72 -25.42 16.53 3.77
C ASP A 72 -24.20 17.25 3.16
N ASP A 73 -24.36 18.53 2.82
CA ASP A 73 -23.32 19.31 2.16
C ASP A 73 -22.03 19.45 3.00
N ASN A 74 -22.15 19.53 4.33
CA ASN A 74 -21.00 19.61 5.22
C ASN A 74 -20.25 18.27 5.27
N GLN A 75 -20.99 17.16 5.32
CA GLN A 75 -20.43 15.81 5.26
C GLN A 75 -19.74 15.57 3.91
N ILE A 76 -20.37 15.96 2.80
CA ILE A 76 -19.77 15.86 1.46
C ILE A 76 -18.48 16.68 1.40
N ALA A 77 -18.47 17.91 1.91
CA ALA A 77 -17.28 18.76 1.95
C ALA A 77 -16.15 18.12 2.78
N GLN A 78 -16.47 17.54 3.93
CA GLN A 78 -15.49 16.86 4.78
C GLN A 78 -14.92 15.61 4.09
N GLU A 79 -15.76 14.76 3.51
CA GLU A 79 -15.32 13.55 2.81
C GLU A 79 -14.51 13.89 1.56
N LYS A 80 -14.87 14.97 0.84
CA LYS A 80 -14.06 15.49 -0.26
C LYS A 80 -12.67 15.90 0.20
N ALA A 81 -12.56 16.63 1.31
CA ALA A 81 -11.27 17.05 1.86
C ALA A 81 -10.41 15.85 2.29
N LYS A 82 -11.02 14.82 2.91
CA LYS A 82 -10.34 13.56 3.22
C LYS A 82 -9.84 12.86 1.96
N ALA A 83 -10.68 12.74 0.92
CA ALA A 83 -10.30 12.12 -0.34
C ALA A 83 -9.14 12.88 -1.02
N GLN A 84 -9.15 14.22 -0.99
CA GLN A 84 -8.05 15.04 -1.49
C GLN A 84 -6.75 14.82 -0.71
N ALA A 85 -6.83 14.71 0.63
CA ALA A 85 -5.68 14.35 1.46
C ALA A 85 -5.13 12.96 1.10
N SER A 86 -6.01 11.97 0.87
CA SER A 86 -5.61 10.64 0.41
C SER A 86 -4.95 10.66 -0.97
N VAL A 87 -5.41 11.50 -1.92
CA VAL A 87 -4.70 11.69 -3.19
C VAL A 87 -3.29 12.21 -2.95
N ASN A 88 -3.13 13.22 -2.08
CA ASN A 88 -1.82 13.77 -1.73
C ASN A 88 -0.91 12.77 -0.98
N GLU A 89 -1.48 11.76 -0.33
CA GLU A 89 -0.73 10.72 0.36
C GLU A 89 -0.30 9.60 -0.59
N TRP A 90 -1.24 9.08 -1.40
CA TRP A 90 -1.05 7.87 -2.17
C TRP A 90 -0.57 8.10 -3.61
N CYS A 91 -0.81 9.27 -4.18
CA CYS A 91 -0.43 9.60 -5.56
C CYS A 91 0.91 10.33 -5.70
N LYS A 92 1.77 10.25 -4.69
CA LYS A 92 3.13 10.80 -4.73
C LYS A 92 4.10 9.92 -5.51
#